data_AF-F2T0M7-F1
#
_entry.id   AF-F2T0M7-F1
#
_cell.length_a   1.000
_cell.length_b   1.000
_cell.length_c   1.000
_cell.angle_alpha   90.00
_cell.angle_beta   90.00
_cell.angle_gamma   90.00
#
_symmetry.space_group_name_H-M   'P 1'
#
loop_
_entity.id
_entity.type
_entity.pdbx_description
1 polymer ?
#
loop_
_entity_poly.entity_id
_entity_poly.type
_entity_poly.pdbx_seq_one_letter_code
_entity_poly.pdbx_strand_id
1 'polypeptide(L)'
;MGNPPKDSNTWRYAPNLIGSYGTFVHGMGMPNPSMVGGEVPLSPALAALLSTSTILGLDDTVVVPVLSKFLTWKIQDQDGKVIPTEDVAKSNGGKGLEIRIAKRDVQPLTKGDLDNFPQFGEWEMYDSITKGKVGGY
;
A
#
# COMPACT_ATOMS: atom_id res chain seq x y z
N MET A 1 8.41 -0.82 4.36
CA MET A 1 9.25 -1.82 3.70
C MET A 1 10.14 -2.51 4.72
N GLY A 2 10.02 -3.83 4.83
CA GLY A 2 10.66 -4.61 5.88
C GLY A 2 9.76 -4.82 7.09
N ASN A 3 10.35 -5.26 8.21
CA ASN A 3 9.60 -5.51 9.43
C ASN A 3 9.31 -4.19 10.17
N PRO A 4 8.08 -3.99 10.65
CA PRO A 4 7.79 -2.84 11.51
C PRO A 4 8.46 -3.01 12.89
N PRO A 5 8.60 -1.93 13.67
CA PRO A 5 9.05 -1.99 15.07
C PRO A 5 8.26 -3.01 15.91
N LYS A 6 8.84 -3.54 16.98
CA LYS A 6 8.14 -4.51 17.85
C LYS A 6 6.92 -3.91 18.56
N ASP A 7 7.04 -2.65 18.98
CA ASP A 7 5.95 -1.93 19.63
C ASP A 7 5.00 -1.32 18.59
N SER A 8 3.76 -1.81 18.54
CA SER A 8 2.75 -1.37 17.58
C SER A 8 2.38 0.10 17.71
N ASN A 9 2.45 0.67 18.91
CA ASN A 9 2.16 2.08 19.15
C ASN A 9 3.12 3.02 18.42
N THR A 10 4.30 2.52 18.05
CA THR A 10 5.33 3.29 17.33
C THR A 10 5.26 3.15 15.81
N TRP A 11 4.40 2.28 15.28
CA TRP A 11 4.35 2.00 13.84
C TRP A 11 4.06 3.24 12.99
N ARG A 12 3.23 4.16 13.49
CA ARG A 12 2.91 5.43 12.80
C ARG A 12 4.12 6.35 12.58
N TYR A 13 5.20 6.10 13.31
CA TYR A 13 6.45 6.86 13.24
C TYR A 13 7.61 6.02 12.68
N ALA A 14 7.34 4.78 12.27
CA ALA A 14 8.39 3.90 11.80
C ALA A 14 9.02 4.49 10.53
N PRO A 15 10.35 4.58 10.43
CA PRO A 15 11.03 5.17 9.28
C PRO A 15 10.82 4.35 7.99
N ASN A 16 10.38 3.10 8.14
CA ASN A 16 10.05 2.21 7.05
C ASN A 16 8.53 2.11 6.77
N LEU A 17 7.70 2.94 7.40
CA LEU A 17 6.29 3.08 7.04
C LEU A 17 6.17 3.78 5.69
N ILE A 18 5.45 3.16 4.75
CA ILE A 18 5.15 3.78 3.45
C ILE A 18 3.93 4.71 3.56
N GLY A 19 2.91 4.24 4.26
CA GLY A 19 1.69 4.98 4.53
C GLY A 19 0.70 4.12 5.29
N SER A 20 -0.45 4.71 5.60
CA SER A 20 -1.52 4.07 6.37
C SER A 20 -2.86 4.33 5.72
N TYR A 21 -3.74 3.34 5.76
CA TYR A 21 -5.14 3.47 5.38
C TYR A 21 -6.01 3.15 6.59
N GLY A 22 -6.89 4.07 6.95
CA GLY A 22 -7.81 3.93 8.07
C GLY A 22 -9.24 3.73 7.58
N THR A 23 -9.93 2.73 8.12
CA THR A 23 -11.35 2.52 7.88
C THR A 23 -12.14 2.90 9.13
N PHE A 24 -13.11 3.80 8.96
CA PHE A 24 -14.08 4.13 10.00
C PHE A 24 -15.34 3.32 9.74
N VAL A 25 -15.56 2.30 10.55
CA VAL A 25 -16.73 1.42 10.45
C VAL A 25 -17.61 1.57 11.69
N HIS A 26 -18.91 1.68 11.48
CA HIS A 26 -19.87 1.75 12.58
C HIS A 26 -20.09 0.33 13.14
N GLY A 27 -20.10 0.17 14.47
CA GLY A 27 -20.18 -1.14 15.14
C GLY A 27 -21.51 -1.88 15.00
N MET A 28 -22.51 -1.25 14.37
CA MET A 28 -23.76 -1.91 13.98
C MET A 28 -23.49 -2.64 12.67
N GLY A 29 -23.20 -3.94 12.75
CA GLY A 29 -22.91 -4.78 11.59
C GLY A 29 -23.92 -4.54 10.45
N MET A 30 -23.42 -4.24 9.27
CA MET A 30 -24.25 -4.07 8.08
C MET A 30 -24.74 -5.45 7.61
N PRO A 31 -26.03 -5.64 7.27
CA PRO A 31 -26.55 -6.90 6.74
C PRO A 31 -25.81 -7.34 5.47
N ASN A 32 -25.34 -6.36 4.68
CA ASN A 32 -24.58 -6.54 3.46
C ASN A 32 -23.23 -5.81 3.60
N PRO A 33 -22.11 -6.52 3.81
CA PRO A 33 -20.80 -5.87 3.90
C PRO A 33 -20.46 -5.21 2.56
N SER A 34 -20.16 -3.91 2.60
CA SER A 34 -19.63 -3.18 1.45
C SER A 34 -18.10 -3.24 1.45
N MET A 35 -17.50 -3.39 0.28
CA MET A 35 -16.07 -3.20 0.13
C MET A 35 -15.73 -1.71 0.29
N VAL A 36 -14.76 -1.42 1.14
CA VAL A 36 -14.25 -0.06 1.35
C VAL A 36 -12.77 -0.09 1.00
N GLY A 37 -12.37 0.75 0.05
CA GLY A 37 -11.02 0.76 -0.51
C GLY A 37 -10.39 2.14 -0.47
N GLY A 38 -9.07 2.15 -0.52
CA GLY A 38 -8.27 3.36 -0.62
C GLY A 38 -6.89 3.06 -1.17
N GLU A 39 -6.14 4.11 -1.45
CA GLU A 39 -4.83 4.03 -2.10
C GLU A 39 -3.74 4.55 -1.16
N VAL A 40 -2.59 3.88 -1.16
CA VAL A 40 -1.38 4.35 -0.48
C VAL A 40 -0.32 4.60 -1.54
N PRO A 41 0.08 5.86 -1.80
CA PRO A 41 1.05 6.16 -2.84
C PRO A 41 2.44 5.63 -2.47
N LEU A 42 3.01 4.78 -3.33
CA LEU A 42 4.37 4.25 -3.14
C LEU A 42 5.45 5.23 -3.61
N SER A 43 5.11 6.22 -4.44
CA SER A 43 6.06 7.12 -5.11
C SER A 43 7.02 7.83 -4.15
N PRO A 44 6.59 8.41 -3.00
CA PRO A 44 7.53 9.04 -2.08
C PRO A 44 8.54 8.06 -1.48
N ALA A 45 8.10 6.84 -1.16
CA ALA A 45 8.98 5.80 -0.60
C ALA A 45 9.99 5.28 -1.64
N LEU A 46 9.55 5.07 -2.88
CA LEU A 46 10.44 4.69 -3.98
C LEU A 46 11.44 5.80 -4.32
N ALA A 47 11.01 7.06 -4.33
CA ALA A 47 11.91 8.21 -4.51
C ALA A 47 12.96 8.31 -3.40
N ALA A 48 12.59 8.03 -2.16
CA ALA A 48 13.54 7.97 -1.05
C ALA A 48 14.56 6.84 -1.21
N LEU A 49 14.13 5.64 -1.63
CA LEU A 49 15.07 4.54 -1.91
C LEU A 49 16.02 4.84 -3.06
N LEU A 50 15.54 5.56 -4.07
CA LEU A 50 16.36 5.98 -5.21
C LEU A 50 17.39 7.04 -4.78
N SER A 51 16.97 8.02 -3.98
CA SER A 51 17.85 9.11 -3.52
C SER A 51 18.96 8.61 -2.59
N THR A 52 18.73 7.51 -1.87
CA THR A 52 19.74 6.82 -1.05
C THR A 52 20.51 5.74 -1.82
N SER A 53 20.32 5.62 -3.13
CA SER A 53 20.91 4.57 -3.98
C SER A 53 20.68 3.13 -3.48
N THR A 54 19.59 2.91 -2.74
CA THR A 54 19.16 1.57 -2.29
C THR A 54 18.52 0.78 -3.43
N ILE A 55 17.88 1.48 -4.36
CA ILE A 55 17.49 0.96 -5.67
C ILE A 55 18.21 1.78 -6.76
N LEU A 56 18.49 1.16 -7.90
CA LEU A 56 19.25 1.76 -8.99
C LEU A 56 18.37 2.40 -10.07
N GLY A 57 17.06 2.23 -9.98
CA GLY A 57 16.09 2.67 -10.97
C GLY A 57 14.66 2.50 -10.49
N LEU A 58 13.73 3.03 -11.27
CA LEU A 58 12.28 2.91 -11.05
C LEU A 58 11.61 1.98 -12.06
N ASP A 59 12.41 1.32 -12.90
CA ASP A 59 11.91 0.32 -13.83
C ASP A 59 11.45 -0.94 -13.09
N ASP A 60 10.56 -1.68 -13.73
CA ASP A 60 9.91 -2.85 -13.16
C ASP A 60 10.92 -3.95 -12.77
N THR A 61 12.06 -4.07 -13.48
CA THR A 61 13.08 -5.09 -13.17
C THR A 61 13.77 -4.83 -11.83
N VAL A 62 13.76 -3.58 -11.36
CA VAL A 62 14.29 -3.18 -10.06
C VAL A 62 13.18 -3.12 -9.01
N VAL A 63 12.05 -2.47 -9.31
CA VAL A 63 11.01 -2.17 -8.32
C VAL A 63 10.21 -3.41 -7.93
N VAL A 64 9.82 -4.24 -8.90
CA VAL A 64 8.97 -5.42 -8.64
C VAL A 64 9.65 -6.37 -7.65
N PRO A 65 10.92 -6.79 -7.82
CA PRO A 65 11.57 -7.66 -6.85
C PRO A 65 11.68 -7.06 -5.44
N VAL A 66 11.93 -5.75 -5.34
CA VAL A 66 12.04 -5.05 -4.05
C VAL A 66 10.70 -5.05 -3.34
N LEU A 67 9.61 -4.71 -4.02
CA LEU A 67 8.27 -4.72 -3.42
C LEU A 67 7.84 -6.15 -3.09
N SER A 68 8.04 -7.12 -3.97
CA SER A 68 7.72 -8.54 -3.71
C SER A 68 8.42 -9.04 -2.45
N LYS A 69 9.66 -8.62 -2.19
CA LYS A 69 10.42 -9.06 -1.02
C LYS A 69 10.10 -8.29 0.25
N PHE A 70 10.01 -6.97 0.18
CA PHE A 70 10.01 -6.10 1.35
C PHE A 70 8.69 -5.38 1.64
N LEU A 71 7.72 -5.40 0.71
CA LEU A 71 6.41 -4.85 1.00
C LEU A 71 5.68 -5.76 1.98
N THR A 72 5.27 -5.18 3.10
CA THR A 72 4.53 -5.84 4.16
C THR A 72 3.45 -4.88 4.65
N TRP A 73 2.38 -5.42 5.22
CA TRP A 73 1.32 -4.65 5.84
C TRP A 73 0.93 -5.30 7.16
N LYS A 74 0.48 -4.46 8.09
CA LYS A 74 -0.03 -4.86 9.40
C LYS A 74 -1.27 -4.04 9.70
N ILE A 75 -2.11 -4.62 10.56
CA ILE A 75 -3.38 -4.04 10.95
C ILE A 75 -3.33 -3.83 12.46
N GLN A 76 -3.83 -2.69 12.89
CA GLN A 76 -4.07 -2.39 14.29
C GLN A 76 -5.40 -1.66 14.42
N ASP A 77 -6.03 -1.79 15.57
CA ASP A 77 -7.17 -0.95 15.92
C ASP A 77 -6.72 0.46 16.37
N GLN A 78 -7.71 1.28 16.71
CA GLN A 78 -7.51 2.64 17.20
C GLN A 78 -6.74 2.72 18.52
N ASP A 79 -6.72 1.65 19.30
CA ASP A 79 -6.01 1.54 20.58
C ASP A 79 -4.58 1.03 20.41
N GLY A 80 -4.14 0.83 19.15
CA GLY A 80 -2.79 0.33 18.82
C GLY A 80 -2.65 -1.17 19.01
N LYS A 81 -3.74 -1.90 19.26
CA LYS A 81 -3.70 -3.35 19.40
C LYS A 81 -3.59 -3.98 18.01
N VAL A 82 -2.60 -4.86 17.86
CA VAL A 82 -2.37 -5.59 16.61
C VAL A 82 -3.53 -6.55 16.35
N ILE A 83 -4.09 -6.45 15.16
CA ILE A 83 -5.04 -7.42 14.62
C ILE A 83 -4.26 -8.33 13.65
N PRO A 84 -4.29 -9.66 13.84
CA PRO A 84 -3.67 -10.57 12.89
C PRO A 84 -4.24 -10.36 11.48
N THR A 85 -3.36 -10.16 10.50
CA THR A 85 -3.75 -9.92 9.11
C THR A 85 -4.58 -11.09 8.57
N GLU A 86 -4.28 -12.31 9.03
CA GLU A 86 -4.97 -13.55 8.67
C GLU A 86 -6.45 -13.52 9.08
N ASP A 87 -6.76 -12.95 10.24
CA ASP A 87 -8.13 -12.89 10.76
C ASP A 87 -8.98 -11.98 9.88
N VAL A 88 -8.42 -10.83 9.47
CA VAL A 88 -9.10 -9.90 8.56
C VAL A 88 -9.23 -10.49 7.17
N ALA A 89 -8.17 -11.08 6.62
CA ALA A 89 -8.20 -11.70 5.28
C ALA A 89 -9.24 -12.82 5.17
N LYS A 90 -9.34 -13.69 6.19
CA LYS A 90 -10.30 -14.80 6.23
C LYS A 90 -11.75 -14.37 6.51
N SER A 91 -11.95 -13.17 7.04
CA SER A 91 -13.29 -12.64 7.27
C SER A 91 -14.07 -12.48 5.95
N ASN A 92 -15.40 -12.34 6.05
CA ASN A 92 -16.29 -12.19 4.89
C ASN A 92 -16.10 -13.29 3.82
N GLY A 93 -15.93 -14.55 4.24
CA GLY A 93 -15.73 -15.68 3.34
C GLY A 93 -14.40 -15.65 2.57
N GLY A 94 -13.34 -15.10 3.18
CA GLY A 94 -12.02 -14.98 2.55
C GLY A 94 -11.84 -13.73 1.68
N LYS A 95 -12.73 -12.74 1.83
CA LYS A 95 -12.73 -11.49 1.06
C LYS A 95 -12.68 -10.26 1.96
N GLY A 96 -12.16 -10.41 3.17
CA GLY A 96 -12.11 -9.33 4.14
C GLY A 96 -10.95 -8.36 3.96
N LEU A 97 -9.90 -8.77 3.23
CA LEU A 97 -8.78 -7.91 2.85
C LEU A 97 -8.23 -8.31 1.49
N GLU A 98 -8.07 -7.33 0.62
CA GLU A 98 -7.45 -7.48 -0.68
C GLU A 98 -6.52 -6.30 -0.93
N ILE A 99 -5.23 -6.59 -1.10
CA ILE A 99 -4.20 -5.60 -1.42
C ILE A 99 -3.66 -5.92 -2.80
N ARG A 100 -3.71 -4.91 -3.66
CA ARG A 100 -3.15 -4.94 -5.01
C ARG A 100 -2.15 -3.81 -5.17
N ILE A 101 -1.21 -4.00 -6.09
CA ILE A 101 -0.26 -2.97 -6.48
C ILE A 101 -0.57 -2.59 -7.91
N ALA A 102 -0.64 -1.29 -8.16
CA ALA A 102 -0.90 -0.74 -9.47
C ALA A 102 0.11 0.36 -9.78
N LYS A 103 0.41 0.53 -11.06
CA LYS A 103 1.19 1.63 -11.60
C LYS A 103 0.37 2.31 -12.68
N ARG A 104 0.58 3.59 -12.85
CA ARG A 104 0.17 4.33 -14.04
C ARG A 104 1.25 5.32 -14.37
N ASP A 105 1.42 5.57 -15.66
CA ASP A 105 2.32 6.62 -16.11
C ASP A 105 1.68 7.99 -15.87
N VAL A 106 2.50 8.97 -15.52
CA VAL A 106 2.09 10.36 -15.33
C VAL A 106 2.95 11.22 -16.24
N GLN A 107 2.31 11.93 -17.16
CA GLN A 107 2.97 12.95 -17.95
C GLN A 107 2.94 14.27 -17.16
N PRO A 108 4.11 14.77 -16.72
CA PRO A 108 4.18 16.01 -15.97
C PRO A 108 3.84 17.20 -16.85
N LEU A 109 3.45 18.30 -16.21
CA LEU A 109 3.25 19.58 -16.89
C LEU A 109 4.57 20.10 -17.44
N THR A 110 4.51 20.76 -18.59
CA THR A 110 5.67 21.48 -19.12
C THR A 110 5.83 22.81 -18.39
N LYS A 111 7.05 23.34 -18.36
CA LYS A 111 7.33 24.62 -17.68
C LYS A 111 6.51 25.75 -18.32
N GLY A 112 5.70 26.44 -17.52
CA GLY A 112 4.82 27.52 -17.97
C GLY A 112 3.36 27.10 -18.16
N ASP A 113 3.05 25.81 -18.00
CA ASP A 113 1.71 25.25 -18.18
C ASP A 113 1.01 24.98 -16.83
N LEU A 114 0.87 26.03 -16.02
CA LEU A 114 0.36 25.92 -14.64
C LEU A 114 -1.17 25.82 -14.53
N ASP A 115 -1.89 26.13 -15.61
CA ASP A 115 -3.36 26.12 -15.66
C ASP A 115 -3.94 24.74 -16.04
N ASN A 116 -3.09 23.76 -16.31
CA ASN A 116 -3.47 22.40 -16.71
C ASN A 116 -3.15 21.37 -15.63
N PHE A 117 -3.76 20.19 -15.74
CA PHE A 117 -3.47 19.03 -14.89
C PHE A 117 -2.52 18.04 -15.60
N PRO A 118 -1.72 17.27 -14.85
CA PRO A 118 -0.97 16.15 -15.42
C PRO A 118 -1.88 15.19 -16.16
N GLN A 119 -1.36 14.58 -17.23
CA GLN A 119 -2.07 13.51 -17.92
C GLN A 119 -1.70 12.17 -17.28
N PHE A 120 -2.71 11.35 -17.03
CA PHE A 120 -2.56 10.03 -16.42
C PHE A 120 -2.82 8.96 -17.47
N GLY A 121 -1.91 7.99 -17.56
CA GLY A 121 -2.12 6.78 -18.34
C GLY A 121 -3.08 5.82 -17.64
N GLU A 122 -3.30 4.69 -18.32
CA GLU A 122 -4.08 3.58 -17.78
C GLU A 122 -3.37 2.92 -16.58
N TRP A 123 -4.17 2.26 -15.74
CA TRP A 123 -3.65 1.46 -14.64
C TRP A 123 -3.16 0.10 -15.13
N GLU A 124 -1.92 -0.21 -14.79
CA GLU A 124 -1.32 -1.53 -14.89
C GLU A 124 -1.29 -2.19 -13.52
N MET A 125 -1.88 -3.38 -13.40
CA MET A 125 -1.95 -4.14 -12.16
C MET A 125 -0.80 -5.14 -12.05
N TYR A 126 -0.13 -5.17 -10.90
CA TYR A 126 0.93 -6.14 -10.60
C TYR A 126 0.44 -7.21 -9.64
N ASP A 127 -0.03 -8.33 -10.17
CA ASP A 127 -0.48 -9.47 -9.37
C ASP A 127 0.69 -10.17 -8.65
N SER A 128 1.89 -10.16 -9.26
CA SER A 128 3.04 -10.91 -8.76
C SER A 128 3.63 -10.36 -7.44
N ILE A 129 3.39 -9.10 -7.11
CA ILE A 129 3.98 -8.44 -5.93
C ILE A 129 3.32 -8.92 -4.64
N THR A 130 2.02 -9.11 -4.66
CA THR A 130 1.20 -9.49 -3.49
C THR A 130 0.94 -10.98 -3.40
N LYS A 131 1.16 -11.71 -4.50
CA LYS A 131 0.94 -13.16 -4.59
C LYS A 131 1.63 -13.91 -3.45
N GLY A 132 0.84 -14.73 -2.75
CA GLY A 132 1.32 -15.57 -1.65
C GLY A 132 1.49 -14.83 -0.31
N LYS A 133 1.18 -13.53 -0.23
CA LYS A 133 1.12 -12.77 1.02
C LYS A 133 -0.31 -12.76 1.57
N VAL A 134 -0.45 -12.82 2.89
CA VAL A 134 -1.76 -12.82 3.55
C VAL A 134 -2.51 -11.52 3.26
N GLY A 135 -3.69 -11.61 2.64
CA GLY A 135 -4.48 -10.45 2.21
C GLY A 135 -4.00 -9.81 0.90
N GLY A 136 -3.02 -10.41 0.22
CA GLY A 136 -2.68 -10.08 -1.15
C GLY A 136 -3.68 -10.70 -2.12
N TYR A 137 -3.88 -10.04 -3.28
CA TYR A 137 -4.59 -10.62 -4.42
C TYR A 137 -3.78 -11.71 -5.11
#